data_AF-A0A957TNB7-F1
#
_entry.id   AF-A0A957TNB7-F1
#
_cell.length_a   1.000
_cell.length_b   1.000
_cell.length_c   1.000
_cell.angle_alpha   90.00
_cell.angle_beta   90.00
_cell.angle_gamma   90.00
#
_symmetry.space_group_name_H-M   'P 1'
#
loop_
_entity.id
_entity.type
_entity.pdbx_description
1 polymer ?
#
loop_
_entity_poly.entity_id
_entity_poly.type
_entity_poly.pdbx_seq_one_letter_code
_entity_poly.pdbx_strand_id
1 'polypeptide(L)'
;MTTPVLAAQLYTVRDFTKTAADLSATLRKVADIGYKAVQVSAIGPIPHEEVKTMVDDLGLTICNTHIGYDQLWNDIDAVIAQHKLWDCKHVAIGSMPGPYREGGEDAYKRFAVEASQVGEKLAAADLTFSYHNHSFE
;
A
#
# COMPACT_ATOMS: atom_id res chain seq x y z
N MET A 1 14.57 -11.16 20.48
CA MET A 1 14.09 -9.82 20.10
C MET A 1 14.55 -9.59 18.67
N THR A 2 13.62 -9.41 17.74
CA THR A 2 13.95 -9.05 16.35
C THR A 2 14.28 -7.56 16.31
N THR A 3 15.34 -7.20 15.59
CA THR A 3 15.70 -5.79 15.37
C THR A 3 14.62 -5.12 14.54
N PRO A 4 14.09 -3.95 14.95
CA PRO A 4 13.12 -3.20 14.15
C PRO A 4 13.69 -2.86 12.77
N VAL A 5 12.87 -2.96 11.73
CA VAL A 5 13.23 -2.61 10.36
C VAL A 5 12.59 -1.27 10.00
N LEU A 6 13.40 -0.33 9.48
CA LEU A 6 12.91 0.95 8.99
C LEU A 6 12.42 0.84 7.55
N ALA A 7 11.26 1.41 7.28
CA ALA A 7 10.65 1.47 5.95
C ALA A 7 10.51 2.91 5.46
N ALA A 8 10.80 3.15 4.18
CA ALA A 8 10.55 4.44 3.54
C ALA A 8 9.15 4.45 2.88
N GLN A 9 8.34 5.47 3.18
CA GLN A 9 7.06 5.69 2.52
C GLN A 9 7.27 6.35 1.15
N LEU A 10 7.08 5.60 0.06
CA LEU A 10 7.38 6.06 -1.30
C LEU A 10 6.53 7.26 -1.74
N TYR A 11 5.37 7.49 -1.13
CA TYR A 11 4.60 8.71 -1.36
C TYR A 11 5.43 9.99 -1.22
N THR A 12 6.43 9.98 -0.32
CA THR A 12 7.34 11.11 -0.08
C THR A 12 8.13 11.49 -1.33
N VAL A 13 8.46 10.52 -2.17
CA VAL A 13 9.29 10.68 -3.39
C VAL A 13 8.51 10.30 -4.67
N ARG A 14 7.18 10.28 -4.59
CA ARG A 14 6.27 9.77 -5.65
C ARG A 14 6.48 10.37 -7.03
N ASP A 15 7.03 11.57 -7.12
CA ASP A 15 7.28 12.25 -8.40
C ASP A 15 8.44 11.58 -9.16
N PHE A 16 9.29 10.83 -8.47
CA PHE A 16 10.40 10.04 -9.03
C PHE A 16 10.06 8.54 -9.15
N THR A 17 8.78 8.17 -9.14
CA THR A 17 8.35 6.77 -9.20
C THR A 17 7.29 6.53 -10.27
N LYS A 18 7.23 7.38 -11.31
CA LYS A 18 6.15 7.36 -12.33
C LYS A 18 6.41 6.42 -13.50
N THR A 19 7.65 5.99 -13.70
CA THR A 19 8.01 5.00 -14.72
C THR A 19 8.84 3.88 -14.08
N ALA A 20 8.96 2.74 -14.74
CA ALA A 20 9.81 1.64 -14.29
C ALA A 20 11.27 2.08 -14.07
N ALA A 21 11.82 2.87 -14.99
CA ALA A 21 13.18 3.40 -14.88
C ALA A 21 13.33 4.32 -13.67
N ASP A 22 12.38 5.24 -13.45
CA ASP A 22 12.43 6.17 -12.31
C ASP A 22 12.26 5.41 -10.99
N LEU A 23 11.34 4.45 -10.92
CA LEU A 23 11.13 3.63 -9.73
C LEU A 23 12.39 2.83 -9.39
N SER A 24 13.00 2.16 -10.38
CA SER A 24 14.25 1.41 -10.20
C SER A 24 15.38 2.29 -9.66
N ALA A 25 15.58 3.48 -10.26
CA ALA A 25 16.59 4.42 -9.81
C ALA A 25 16.32 4.94 -8.39
N THR A 26 15.04 5.19 -8.05
CA THR A 26 14.63 5.64 -6.71
C THR A 26 14.81 4.55 -5.67
N LEU A 27 14.38 3.31 -5.94
CA LEU A 27 14.55 2.18 -5.03
C LEU A 27 16.03 1.92 -4.73
N ARG A 28 16.91 2.01 -5.74
CA ARG A 28 18.36 1.90 -5.54
C ARG A 28 18.88 2.95 -4.55
N LYS A 29 18.50 4.22 -4.73
CA LYS A 29 18.87 5.28 -3.78
C LYS A 29 18.33 5.02 -2.37
N VAL A 30 17.10 4.54 -2.25
CA VAL A 30 16.49 4.19 -0.95
C VAL A 30 17.29 3.07 -0.26
N ALA A 31 17.69 2.04 -1.00
CA ALA A 31 18.53 0.95 -0.51
C ALA A 31 19.93 1.43 -0.10
N ASP A 32 20.57 2.28 -0.93
CA ASP A 32 21.90 2.84 -0.67
C ASP A 32 21.93 3.75 0.58
N ILE A 33 20.82 4.46 0.86
CA ILE A 33 20.64 5.23 2.11
C ILE A 33 20.61 4.32 3.35
N GLY A 34 20.20 3.06 3.18
CA GLY A 34 20.21 2.05 4.23
C GLY A 34 18.83 1.50 4.61
N TYR A 35 17.74 1.96 3.97
CA TYR A 35 16.44 1.35 4.18
C TYR A 35 16.44 -0.10 3.70
N LYS A 36 15.70 -0.96 4.42
CA LYS A 36 15.53 -2.38 4.08
C LYS A 36 14.11 -2.73 3.69
N ALA A 37 13.17 -1.80 3.89
CA ALA A 37 11.80 -1.95 3.50
C ALA A 37 11.24 -0.67 2.89
N VAL A 38 10.15 -0.80 2.15
CA VAL A 38 9.38 0.29 1.57
C VAL A 38 7.91 0.08 1.83
N GLN A 39 7.20 1.19 2.05
CA GLN A 39 5.76 1.26 1.83
C GLN A 39 5.54 1.76 0.41
N VAL A 40 4.82 1.00 -0.41
CA VAL A 40 4.58 1.35 -1.82
C VAL A 40 3.27 2.09 -1.97
N SER A 41 3.32 3.27 -2.59
CA SER A 41 2.15 4.09 -2.87
C SER A 41 2.41 5.09 -3.99
N ALA A 42 1.37 5.42 -4.76
CA ALA A 42 1.39 6.45 -5.82
C ALA A 42 2.52 6.29 -6.87
N ILE A 43 2.94 5.06 -7.15
CA ILE A 43 3.82 4.74 -8.28
C ILE A 43 3.05 4.82 -9.61
N GLY A 44 3.76 4.95 -10.72
CA GLY A 44 3.15 4.91 -12.05
C GLY A 44 2.64 3.52 -12.45
N PRO A 45 2.01 3.40 -13.63
CA PRO A 45 1.50 2.13 -14.13
C PRO A 45 2.66 1.22 -14.55
N ILE A 46 3.14 0.41 -13.61
CA ILE A 46 4.27 -0.51 -13.77
C ILE A 46 3.76 -1.92 -13.46
N PRO A 47 4.05 -2.94 -14.29
CA PRO A 47 3.68 -4.33 -14.02
C PRO A 47 4.13 -4.79 -12.64
N HIS A 48 3.27 -5.51 -11.91
CA HIS A 48 3.55 -5.88 -10.53
C HIS A 48 4.77 -6.81 -10.40
N GLU A 49 5.00 -7.67 -11.38
CA GLU A 49 6.16 -8.56 -11.49
C GLU A 49 7.46 -7.78 -11.63
N GLU A 50 7.42 -6.67 -12.39
CA GLU A 50 8.57 -5.79 -12.58
C GLU A 50 8.90 -5.05 -11.28
N VAL A 51 7.87 -4.53 -10.59
CA VAL A 51 8.05 -3.91 -9.26
C VAL A 51 8.67 -4.91 -8.27
N LYS A 52 8.15 -6.15 -8.22
CA LYS A 52 8.68 -7.19 -7.33
C LYS A 52 10.14 -7.51 -7.64
N THR A 53 10.47 -7.69 -8.92
CA THR A 53 11.85 -7.95 -9.36
C THR A 53 12.79 -6.83 -8.92
N MET A 54 12.42 -5.56 -9.12
CA MET A 54 13.25 -4.42 -8.72
C MET A 54 13.51 -4.38 -7.20
N VAL A 55 12.48 -4.69 -6.39
CA VAL A 55 12.59 -4.70 -4.93
C VAL A 55 13.48 -5.86 -4.48
N ASP A 56 13.26 -7.06 -5.03
CA ASP A 56 14.03 -8.27 -4.67
C ASP A 56 15.51 -8.15 -5.04
N ASP A 57 15.82 -7.64 -6.23
CA ASP A 57 17.19 -7.42 -6.71
C ASP A 57 18.00 -6.48 -5.80
N LEU A 58 17.31 -5.59 -5.10
CA LEU A 58 17.90 -4.64 -4.15
C LEU A 58 17.88 -5.15 -2.70
N GLY A 59 17.33 -6.34 -2.46
CA GLY A 59 17.16 -6.91 -1.11
C GLY A 59 16.23 -6.07 -0.23
N LEU A 60 15.29 -5.34 -0.85
CA LEU A 60 14.25 -4.60 -0.14
C LEU A 60 13.05 -5.51 0.13
N THR A 61 12.16 -5.07 1.02
CA THR A 61 10.85 -5.72 1.24
C THR A 61 9.74 -4.70 1.11
N ILE A 62 8.62 -5.09 0.50
CA ILE A 62 7.39 -4.28 0.52
C ILE A 62 6.64 -4.64 1.80
N CYS A 63 6.67 -3.76 2.80
CA CYS A 63 6.10 -4.07 4.11
C CYS A 63 4.63 -3.65 4.27
N ASN A 64 4.17 -2.71 3.45
CA ASN A 64 2.80 -2.20 3.43
C ASN A 64 2.53 -1.48 2.09
N THR A 65 1.27 -1.25 1.76
CA THR A 65 0.85 -0.45 0.61
C THR A 65 -0.15 0.63 1.01
N HIS A 66 -0.30 1.68 0.19
CA HIS A 66 -1.55 2.45 0.16
C HIS A 66 -2.24 2.16 -1.17
N ILE A 67 -3.42 1.56 -1.08
CA ILE A 67 -4.30 1.22 -2.20
C ILE A 67 -5.50 2.18 -2.19
N GLY A 68 -6.00 2.53 -3.37
CA GLY A 68 -7.22 3.31 -3.50
C GLY A 68 -8.41 2.52 -2.96
N TYR A 69 -9.28 3.16 -2.17
CA TYR A 69 -10.42 2.47 -1.57
C TYR A 69 -11.36 1.88 -2.62
N ASP A 70 -11.57 2.55 -3.76
CA ASP A 70 -12.39 2.04 -4.86
C ASP A 70 -11.86 0.73 -5.44
N GLN A 71 -10.54 0.52 -5.45
CA GLN A 71 -9.94 -0.72 -5.93
C GLN A 71 -10.24 -1.89 -4.99
N LEU A 72 -10.32 -1.65 -3.68
CA LEU A 72 -10.68 -2.66 -2.69
C LEU A 72 -12.14 -3.12 -2.83
N TRP A 73 -13.00 -2.32 -3.45
CA TRP A 73 -14.40 -2.69 -3.71
C TRP A 73 -14.59 -3.38 -5.05
N ASN A 74 -13.98 -2.81 -6.08
CA ASN A 74 -14.26 -3.20 -7.45
C ASN A 74 -13.31 -4.29 -7.95
N ASP A 75 -12.14 -4.46 -7.32
CA ASP A 75 -11.09 -5.35 -7.82
C ASP A 75 -10.23 -5.96 -6.70
N ILE A 76 -10.88 -6.42 -5.62
CA ILE A 76 -10.19 -6.96 -4.45
C ILE A 76 -9.35 -8.19 -4.78
N ASP A 77 -9.76 -9.00 -5.74
CA ASP A 77 -9.03 -10.20 -6.15
C ASP A 77 -7.69 -9.82 -6.82
N ALA A 78 -7.66 -8.76 -7.62
CA ALA A 78 -6.40 -8.22 -8.15
C ALA A 78 -5.51 -7.66 -7.03
N VAL A 79 -6.09 -6.98 -6.03
CA VAL A 79 -5.32 -6.50 -4.86
C VAL A 79 -4.72 -7.69 -4.10
N ILE A 80 -5.47 -8.77 -3.88
CA ILE A 80 -4.99 -9.99 -3.21
C ILE A 80 -3.87 -10.63 -4.04
N ALA A 81 -4.05 -10.77 -5.35
CA ALA A 81 -3.04 -11.34 -6.25
C ALA A 81 -1.73 -10.52 -6.23
N GLN A 82 -1.84 -9.20 -6.30
CA GLN A 82 -0.72 -8.27 -6.18
C GLN A 82 0.01 -8.46 -4.84
N HIS A 83 -0.71 -8.49 -3.72
CA HIS A 83 -0.09 -8.59 -2.39
C HIS A 83 0.58 -9.95 -2.15
N LYS A 84 0.02 -11.03 -2.70
CA LYS A 84 0.65 -12.34 -2.72
C LYS A 84 1.93 -12.36 -3.56
N LEU A 85 1.88 -11.77 -4.76
CA LEU A 85 3.07 -11.63 -5.62
C LEU A 85 4.16 -10.78 -4.94
N TRP A 86 3.76 -9.77 -4.17
CA TRP A 86 4.68 -8.85 -3.51
C TRP A 86 5.20 -9.33 -2.15
N ASP A 87 4.76 -10.49 -1.68
CA ASP A 87 5.01 -10.97 -0.31
C ASP A 87 4.63 -9.93 0.77
N CYS A 88 3.62 -9.10 0.49
CA CYS A 88 3.21 -7.99 1.35
C CYS A 88 1.90 -8.32 2.06
N LYS A 89 1.95 -8.58 3.37
CA LYS A 89 0.76 -8.93 4.16
C LYS A 89 -0.18 -7.76 4.47
N HIS A 90 0.35 -6.53 4.46
CA HIS A 90 -0.38 -5.36 4.94
C HIS A 90 -0.89 -4.52 3.77
N VAL A 91 -2.21 -4.39 3.70
CA VAL A 91 -2.95 -3.54 2.77
C VAL A 91 -3.49 -2.37 3.57
N ALA A 92 -3.26 -1.13 3.13
CA ALA A 92 -3.85 0.02 3.79
C ALA A 92 -4.49 1.01 2.80
N ILE A 93 -5.44 1.82 3.29
CA ILE A 93 -5.82 3.06 2.61
C ILE A 93 -5.13 4.25 3.24
N GLY A 94 -4.74 5.22 2.40
CA GLY A 94 -3.97 6.38 2.84
C GLY A 94 -4.78 7.48 3.50
N SER A 95 -6.12 7.45 3.43
CA SER A 95 -7.04 8.38 4.13
C SER A 95 -8.48 7.90 3.95
N MET A 96 -9.42 8.49 4.69
CA MET A 96 -10.85 8.18 4.51
C MET A 96 -11.34 8.80 3.19
N PRO A 97 -12.06 8.05 2.33
CA PRO A 97 -12.59 8.62 1.09
C PRO A 97 -13.56 9.76 1.36
N GLY A 98 -13.50 10.80 0.52
CA GLY A 98 -14.25 12.05 0.69
C GLY A 98 -15.74 11.87 1.02
N PRO A 99 -16.49 11.03 0.28
CA PRO A 99 -17.91 10.82 0.54
C PRO A 99 -18.26 10.28 1.94
N TYR A 100 -17.34 9.57 2.60
CA TYR A 100 -17.55 9.12 3.97
C TYR A 100 -17.27 10.24 4.98
N ARG A 101 -16.19 10.97 4.76
CA ARG A 101 -15.74 12.08 5.62
C ARG A 101 -16.73 13.25 5.60
N GLU A 102 -17.30 13.56 4.44
CA GLU A 102 -18.19 14.71 4.24
C GLU A 102 -19.65 14.40 4.57
N GLY A 103 -19.99 13.12 4.82
CA GLY A 103 -21.38 12.67 5.00
C GLY A 103 -21.86 12.59 6.46
N GLY A 104 -21.08 13.05 7.43
CA GLY A 104 -21.44 13.03 8.85
C GLY A 104 -21.56 11.61 9.44
N GLU A 105 -22.13 11.49 10.65
CA GLU A 105 -22.13 10.26 11.46
C GLU A 105 -22.56 8.99 10.69
N ASP A 106 -23.62 9.07 9.88
CA ASP A 106 -24.13 7.93 9.12
C ASP A 106 -23.14 7.45 8.07
N ALA A 107 -22.37 8.36 7.48
CA ALA A 107 -21.34 8.02 6.51
C ALA A 107 -20.10 7.38 7.18
N TYR A 108 -19.73 7.79 8.40
CA TYR A 108 -18.71 7.09 9.19
C TYR A 108 -19.16 5.67 9.58
N LYS A 109 -20.42 5.50 10.01
CA LYS A 109 -20.98 4.18 10.29
C LYS A 109 -20.98 3.30 9.05
N ARG A 110 -21.36 3.84 7.89
CA ARG A 110 -21.30 3.14 6.60
C ARG A 110 -19.86 2.73 6.28
N PHE A 111 -18.88 3.63 6.42
CA PHE A 111 -17.47 3.30 6.22
C PHE A 111 -17.02 2.16 7.14
N ALA A 112 -17.37 2.18 8.42
CA ALA A 112 -16.98 1.11 9.35
C ALA A 112 -17.52 -0.27 8.92
N VAL A 113 -18.79 -0.33 8.50
CA VAL A 113 -19.40 -1.58 8.00
C VAL A 113 -18.69 -2.06 6.72
N GLU A 114 -18.53 -1.16 5.76
CA GLU A 114 -17.95 -1.45 4.46
C GLU A 114 -16.45 -1.84 4.58
N ALA A 115 -15.66 -1.08 5.32
CA ALA A 115 -14.26 -1.39 5.61
C ALA A 115 -14.09 -2.74 6.34
N SER A 116 -15.03 -3.11 7.21
CA SER A 116 -15.02 -4.43 7.86
C SER A 116 -15.20 -5.56 6.85
N GLN A 117 -16.09 -5.40 5.87
CA GLN A 117 -16.27 -6.40 4.80
C GLN A 117 -15.02 -6.55 3.93
N VAL A 118 -14.32 -5.45 3.64
CA VAL A 118 -13.02 -5.50 2.96
C VAL A 118 -12.00 -6.25 3.83
N GLY A 119 -11.94 -5.94 5.12
CA GLY A 119 -11.08 -6.62 6.09
C GLY A 119 -11.31 -8.12 6.16
N GLU A 120 -12.57 -8.57 6.19
CA GLU A 120 -12.92 -10.01 6.20
C GLU A 120 -12.43 -10.74 4.94
N LYS A 121 -12.61 -10.15 3.75
CA LYS A 121 -12.13 -10.73 2.49
C LYS A 121 -10.60 -10.81 2.43
N LEU A 122 -9.90 -9.76 2.87
CA LEU A 122 -8.44 -9.76 2.96
C LEU A 122 -7.93 -10.78 3.98
N ALA A 123 -8.58 -10.88 5.14
CA ALA A 123 -8.23 -11.85 6.18
C ALA A 123 -8.40 -13.30 5.71
N ALA A 124 -9.44 -13.59 4.91
CA ALA A 124 -9.62 -14.90 4.29
C ALA A 124 -8.48 -15.29 3.32
N ALA A 125 -7.69 -14.31 2.88
CA ALA A 125 -6.50 -14.48 2.04
C ALA A 125 -5.17 -14.34 2.81
N ASP A 126 -5.17 -14.35 4.15
CA ASP A 126 -4.01 -14.13 5.03
C ASP A 126 -3.38 -12.73 4.89
N LEU A 127 -4.19 -11.73 4.53
CA LEU A 127 -3.80 -10.32 4.46
C LEU A 127 -4.50 -9.51 5.56
N THR A 128 -3.91 -8.39 5.95
CA THR A 128 -4.46 -7.47 6.96
C THR A 128 -4.87 -6.15 6.30
N PHE A 129 -6.05 -5.64 6.67
CA PHE A 129 -6.48 -4.30 6.31
C PHE A 129 -6.08 -3.28 7.38
N SER A 130 -5.61 -2.11 6.97
CA SER A 130 -5.27 -1.00 7.86
C SER A 130 -5.78 0.33 7.31
N TYR A 131 -6.10 1.23 8.23
CA TYR A 131 -6.56 2.58 7.92
C TYR A 131 -5.56 3.59 8.46
N HIS A 132 -5.06 4.47 7.59
CA HIS A 132 -4.16 5.56 7.98
C HIS A 132 -4.96 6.86 8.13
N ASN A 133 -5.21 7.27 9.37
CA ASN A 133 -5.89 8.52 9.67
C ASN A 133 -4.98 9.73 9.42
N HIS A 134 -5.59 10.86 9.12
CA HIS A 134 -4.99 12.19 9.13
C HIS A 134 -5.68 13.03 10.23
N SER A 135 -5.56 14.35 10.15
CA SER A 135 -6.20 15.30 11.08
C SER A 135 -7.47 15.95 10.53
N PHE A 136 -7.87 15.62 9.30
CA PHE A 136 -8.97 16.29 8.59
C PHE A 136 -10.25 15.46 8.56
N GLU A 137 -10.18 14.25 9.10
CA GLU A 137 -11.30 13.40 9.48
C GLU A 137 -12.20 14.02 10.53
#